data_AF-A0A2D6NE54-F1
#
_entry.id   AF-A0A2D6NE54-F1
#
_cell.length_a   1.000
_cell.length_b   1.000
_cell.length_c   1.000
_cell.angle_alpha   90.00
_cell.angle_beta   90.00
_cell.angle_gamma   90.00
#
_symmetry.space_group_name_H-M   'P 1'
#
loop_
_entity.id
_entity.type
_entity.pdbx_description
1 polymer ?
#
loop_
_entity_poly.entity_id
_entity_poly.type
_entity_poly.pdbx_seq_one_letter_code
_entity_poly.pdbx_strand_id
1 'polypeptide(L)'
;MRKNLTLSILAIALFISTIIQSSYLIIKTQDIKEEMIVGKATIEGTASICINKPPIITNHTCNSSYRENGVFQCKVFGSDPDDDDLSFHLQFLNDENIYNETTIYKITTDGNLTITTYDGQIGNYEHLLGFQTVLLTVFDENIGGSCTNFEGFLQYDWLLFDENDPPYLVSQIPDRVIPIDQTVVLFRLSDYFADPDPGQELIYMQSETSSIILTILGSTDVLAFSTSCSSEDVTFTIKDPYNLTAVSNSVTITVSCEEGRSGAPEEEGEGGGGGASGVSGRVEACVSNWVCDPWIDCNEDGLQSRKCIDTEACNADFIIHWVHRECTYIGPVPCQEVWECSEWDDCSPDNIQNRTCSEANNCDTELDKPLNIQQCSYITTCDDNIQNQGETGVDCGGPCLPCKTIEVPGVIEEEAVVSTAVVVLTLTALSILLVYNYFHREINTSTAKLLLGLVKRRKKRIFLSNESATLFVNDISEIGKITTKNIKAKSLQISSIGRDYFSEVFKIPSIFDEIELVEKINKLRIKEPLNDIF
;
A
#
# COMPACT_ATOMS: atom_id res chain seq x y z
N MET A 1 -21.49 -71.10 51.18
CA MET A 1 -20.16 -70.46 51.10
C MET A 1 -19.56 -70.41 49.69
N ARG A 2 -19.70 -71.43 48.82
CA ARG A 2 -19.14 -71.38 47.44
C ARG A 2 -19.64 -70.25 46.52
N LYS A 3 -20.88 -69.76 46.67
CA LYS A 3 -21.44 -68.67 45.82
C LYS A 3 -20.86 -67.27 46.14
N ASN A 4 -20.43 -67.03 47.38
CA ASN A 4 -19.75 -65.77 47.72
C ASN A 4 -18.30 -65.77 47.22
N LEU A 5 -17.67 -66.94 47.14
CA LEU A 5 -16.33 -67.09 46.59
C LEU A 5 -16.30 -66.75 45.09
N THR A 6 -17.30 -67.19 44.32
CA THR A 6 -17.41 -66.85 42.89
C THR A 6 -17.67 -65.37 42.66
N LEU A 7 -18.46 -64.72 43.54
CA LEU A 7 -18.72 -63.28 43.46
C LEU A 7 -17.47 -62.46 43.79
N SER A 8 -16.72 -62.86 44.82
CA SER A 8 -15.44 -62.23 45.17
C SER A 8 -14.40 -62.43 44.07
N ILE A 9 -14.32 -63.61 43.45
CA ILE A 9 -13.41 -63.87 42.33
C ILE A 9 -13.78 -63.02 41.11
N LEU A 10 -15.08 -62.86 40.80
CA LEU A 10 -15.52 -62.03 39.67
C LEU A 10 -15.24 -60.54 39.92
N ALA A 11 -15.45 -60.06 41.15
CA ALA A 11 -15.15 -58.69 41.54
C ALA A 11 -13.62 -58.42 41.50
N ILE A 12 -12.81 -59.38 41.95
CA ILE A 12 -11.35 -59.30 41.86
C ILE A 12 -10.90 -59.33 40.40
N ALA A 13 -11.51 -60.17 39.55
CA ALA A 13 -11.19 -60.21 38.12
C ALA A 13 -11.55 -58.91 37.41
N LEU A 14 -12.68 -58.29 37.75
CA LEU A 14 -13.06 -56.96 37.24
C LEU A 14 -12.08 -55.88 37.71
N PHE A 15 -11.68 -55.91 38.99
CA PHE A 15 -10.73 -54.95 39.53
C PHE A 15 -9.34 -55.09 38.88
N ILE A 16 -8.88 -56.33 38.68
CA ILE A 16 -7.64 -56.62 37.95
C ILE A 16 -7.76 -56.16 36.48
N SER A 17 -8.89 -56.40 35.83
CA SER A 17 -9.13 -55.92 34.45
C SER A 17 -9.08 -54.39 34.37
N THR A 18 -9.65 -53.67 35.34
CA THR A 18 -9.58 -52.20 35.36
C THR A 18 -8.17 -51.70 35.59
N ILE A 19 -7.38 -52.38 36.44
CA ILE A 19 -5.98 -52.02 36.65
C ILE A 19 -5.18 -52.29 35.37
N ILE A 20 -5.35 -53.43 34.72
CA ILE A 20 -4.66 -53.76 33.45
C ILE A 20 -5.03 -52.76 32.35
N GLN A 21 -6.31 -52.37 32.22
CA GLN A 21 -6.71 -51.34 31.26
C GLN A 21 -6.11 -49.97 31.56
N SER A 22 -6.06 -49.59 32.84
CA SER A 22 -5.45 -48.34 33.28
C SER A 22 -3.94 -48.34 33.02
N SER A 23 -3.26 -49.45 33.32
CA SER A 23 -1.83 -49.64 33.06
C SER A 23 -1.52 -49.69 31.57
N TYR A 24 -2.38 -50.30 30.74
CA TYR A 24 -2.22 -50.32 29.29
C TYR A 24 -2.32 -48.90 28.70
N LEU A 25 -3.27 -48.08 29.17
CA LEU A 25 -3.37 -46.68 28.78
C LEU A 25 -2.12 -45.90 29.17
N ILE A 26 -1.59 -46.10 30.38
CA ILE A 26 -0.35 -45.45 30.84
C ILE A 26 0.85 -45.85 29.97
N ILE A 27 1.00 -47.14 29.64
CA ILE A 27 2.08 -47.63 28.76
C ILE A 27 1.94 -47.03 27.35
N LYS A 28 0.72 -47.04 26.78
CA LYS A 28 0.45 -46.42 25.47
C LYS A 28 0.75 -44.91 25.47
N THR A 29 0.53 -44.21 26.59
CA THR A 29 0.92 -42.80 26.71
C THR A 29 2.42 -42.58 26.92
N GLN A 30 3.15 -43.56 27.44
CA GLN A 30 4.61 -43.51 27.52
C GLN A 30 5.28 -43.81 26.17
N ASP A 31 4.74 -44.71 25.36
CA ASP A 31 5.24 -44.99 24.00
C ASP A 31 5.18 -43.74 23.08
N ILE A 32 4.26 -42.81 23.34
CA ILE A 32 4.18 -41.52 22.60
C ILE A 32 5.40 -40.62 22.85
N LYS A 33 6.15 -40.82 23.95
CA LYS A 33 7.38 -40.07 24.22
C LYS A 33 8.62 -40.64 23.51
N GLU A 34 8.59 -41.87 23.00
CA GLU A 34 9.76 -42.52 22.39
C GLU A 34 9.67 -42.72 20.87
N GLU A 35 8.49 -42.60 20.24
CA GLU A 35 8.37 -42.61 18.77
C GLU A 35 8.43 -41.20 18.17
N MET A 36 9.56 -40.52 18.37
CA MET A 36 10.06 -39.63 17.32
C MET A 36 10.72 -40.50 16.23
N ILE A 37 10.14 -40.43 15.03
CA ILE A 37 10.75 -40.74 13.72
C ILE A 37 11.11 -42.21 13.49
N VAL A 38 10.22 -43.01 12.87
CA VAL A 38 10.49 -43.79 11.63
C VAL A 38 9.13 -44.20 11.01
N GLY A 39 8.67 -43.49 9.98
CA GLY A 39 7.48 -43.90 9.21
C GLY A 39 7.77 -45.07 8.29
N LYS A 40 7.07 -46.21 8.47
CA LYS A 40 6.93 -47.27 7.46
C LYS A 40 5.52 -47.21 6.87
N ALA A 41 5.39 -46.62 5.69
CA ALA A 41 4.22 -46.79 4.83
C ALA A 41 4.67 -47.32 3.47
N THR A 42 4.29 -48.55 3.15
CA THR A 42 4.32 -49.09 1.77
C THR A 42 3.03 -48.69 1.08
N ILE A 43 3.03 -47.50 0.50
CA ILE A 43 2.16 -47.10 -0.61
C ILE A 43 3.14 -46.85 -1.76
N GLU A 44 3.06 -47.62 -2.83
CA GLU A 44 3.75 -47.25 -4.08
C GLU A 44 2.93 -46.15 -4.76
N GLY A 45 3.16 -44.93 -4.29
CA GLY A 45 2.82 -43.69 -4.96
C GLY A 45 4.03 -42.79 -4.80
N THR A 46 4.53 -42.24 -5.91
CA THR A 46 5.60 -41.25 -5.85
C THR A 46 5.00 -39.94 -5.33
N ALA A 47 5.12 -39.71 -4.02
CA ALA A 47 5.01 -38.36 -3.49
C ALA A 47 6.26 -37.60 -3.92
N SER A 48 6.16 -36.84 -5.02
CA SER A 48 7.20 -35.89 -5.41
C SER A 48 7.01 -34.65 -4.56
N ILE A 49 7.88 -34.47 -3.57
CA ILE A 49 7.95 -33.20 -2.84
C ILE A 49 8.71 -32.25 -3.75
N CYS A 50 8.04 -31.20 -4.22
CA CYS A 50 8.68 -30.07 -4.89
C CYS A 50 9.52 -29.31 -3.85
N ILE A 51 10.79 -29.68 -3.74
CA ILE A 51 11.79 -28.90 -3.00
C ILE A 51 12.47 -28.04 -4.05
N ASN A 52 11.89 -26.87 -4.32
CA ASN A 52 12.48 -25.85 -5.17
C ASN A 52 12.92 -24.68 -4.28
N LYS A 53 14.20 -24.32 -4.30
CA LYS A 53 14.80 -23.25 -3.52
C LYS A 53 14.89 -22.01 -4.41
N PRO A 54 14.79 -20.81 -3.82
CA PRO A 54 14.91 -19.59 -4.61
C PRO A 54 16.30 -19.46 -5.24
N PRO A 55 16.39 -18.97 -6.48
CA PRO A 55 17.65 -18.63 -7.10
C PRO A 55 18.32 -17.48 -6.34
N ILE A 56 19.66 -17.51 -6.29
CA ILE A 56 20.44 -16.51 -5.54
C ILE A 56 21.36 -15.76 -6.52
N ILE A 57 21.33 -14.43 -6.44
CA ILE A 57 22.33 -13.59 -7.12
C ILE A 57 23.62 -13.67 -6.32
N THR A 58 24.68 -14.20 -6.94
CA THR A 58 25.96 -14.46 -6.28
C THR A 58 26.95 -13.30 -6.42
N ASN A 59 26.95 -12.62 -7.58
CA ASN A 59 27.83 -11.50 -7.87
C ASN A 59 27.33 -10.72 -9.10
N HIS A 60 27.86 -9.51 -9.33
CA HIS A 60 27.68 -8.76 -10.57
C HIS A 60 28.91 -7.88 -10.88
N THR A 61 29.13 -7.57 -12.16
CA THR A 61 30.16 -6.62 -12.61
C THR A 61 29.58 -5.24 -12.92
N CYS A 62 28.34 -4.97 -12.52
CA CYS A 62 27.70 -3.68 -12.76
C CYS A 62 28.38 -2.61 -11.91
N ASN A 63 28.77 -1.51 -12.56
CA ASN A 63 29.44 -0.40 -11.91
C ASN A 63 28.41 0.42 -11.09
N SER A 64 28.87 1.21 -10.13
CA SER A 64 27.96 2.11 -9.40
C SER A 64 27.72 3.43 -10.11
N SER A 65 28.48 3.72 -11.18
CA SER A 65 28.37 4.99 -11.90
C SER A 65 28.53 4.88 -13.41
N TYR A 66 27.79 5.76 -14.09
CA TYR A 66 27.61 5.76 -15.53
C TYR A 66 27.60 7.17 -16.07
N ARG A 67 27.95 7.30 -17.34
CA ARG A 67 28.04 8.57 -18.04
C ARG A 67 26.93 8.66 -19.07
N GLU A 68 26.47 9.87 -19.33
CA GLU A 68 25.57 10.18 -20.42
C GLU A 68 26.09 9.66 -21.77
N ASN A 69 25.15 9.31 -22.68
CA ASN A 69 25.41 8.82 -24.03
C ASN A 69 26.37 7.60 -24.10
N GLY A 70 26.51 6.90 -22.97
CA GLY A 70 27.37 5.75 -22.78
C GLY A 70 26.64 4.43 -23.05
N VAL A 71 27.35 3.48 -23.67
CA VAL A 71 26.93 2.09 -23.69
C VAL A 71 27.62 1.36 -22.55
N PHE A 72 26.84 0.89 -21.60
CA PHE A 72 27.35 0.08 -20.51
C PHE A 72 27.01 -1.39 -20.70
N GLN A 73 27.97 -2.25 -20.38
CA GLN A 73 27.79 -3.69 -20.37
C GLN A 73 28.26 -4.24 -19.03
N CYS A 74 27.38 -4.93 -18.31
CA CYS A 74 27.75 -5.74 -17.17
C CYS A 74 27.19 -7.15 -17.25
N LYS A 75 27.71 -8.00 -16.38
CA LYS A 75 27.22 -9.35 -16.19
C LYS A 75 26.74 -9.54 -14.77
N VAL A 76 25.56 -10.15 -14.64
CA VAL A 76 25.01 -10.62 -13.38
C VAL A 76 25.19 -12.13 -13.32
N PHE A 77 25.66 -12.62 -12.18
CA PHE A 77 25.80 -14.03 -11.90
C PHE A 77 24.72 -14.48 -10.93
N GLY A 78 23.85 -15.37 -11.38
CA GLY A 78 22.92 -16.11 -10.54
C GLY A 78 23.39 -17.56 -10.39
N SER A 79 23.02 -18.19 -9.28
CA SER A 79 23.10 -19.64 -9.14
C SER A 79 21.80 -20.14 -8.53
N ASP A 80 21.25 -21.19 -9.09
CA ASP A 80 20.15 -21.91 -8.46
C ASP A 80 20.71 -23.05 -7.58
N PRO A 81 20.35 -23.13 -6.29
CA PRO A 81 20.77 -24.25 -5.44
C PRO A 81 20.26 -25.63 -5.88
N ASP A 82 19.31 -25.69 -6.80
CA ASP A 82 18.74 -26.89 -7.41
C ASP A 82 19.18 -27.09 -8.89
N ASP A 83 20.08 -26.22 -9.40
CA ASP A 83 20.70 -26.29 -10.74
C ASP A 83 19.71 -26.10 -11.91
N ASP A 84 18.61 -25.37 -11.66
CA ASP A 84 17.63 -24.98 -12.68
C ASP A 84 18.13 -23.86 -13.60
N ASP A 85 17.56 -23.79 -14.82
CA ASP A 85 17.87 -22.73 -15.79
C ASP A 85 17.36 -21.38 -15.27
N LEU A 86 18.18 -20.33 -15.43
CA LEU A 86 17.88 -19.01 -14.89
C LEU A 86 17.46 -18.02 -15.99
N SER A 87 16.46 -17.21 -15.69
CA SER A 87 16.16 -16.01 -16.48
C SER A 87 16.27 -14.75 -15.64
N PHE A 88 16.66 -13.65 -16.29
CA PHE A 88 16.98 -12.39 -15.63
C PHE A 88 16.06 -11.30 -16.15
N HIS A 89 15.53 -10.48 -15.23
CA HIS A 89 14.70 -9.32 -15.54
C HIS A 89 15.23 -8.09 -14.82
N LEU A 90 15.01 -6.92 -15.41
CA LEU A 90 15.43 -5.63 -14.88
C LEU A 90 14.23 -4.68 -14.88
N GLN A 91 13.98 -4.07 -13.73
CA GLN A 91 12.94 -3.07 -13.53
C GLN A 91 13.51 -1.80 -12.89
N PHE A 92 13.12 -0.63 -13.38
CA PHE A 92 13.47 0.66 -12.78
C PHE A 92 12.46 1.03 -11.70
N LEU A 93 12.93 1.48 -10.53
CA LEU A 93 12.09 1.79 -9.36
C LEU A 93 11.83 3.29 -9.14
N ASN A 94 12.65 4.18 -9.70
CA ASN A 94 12.51 5.64 -9.52
C ASN A 94 11.71 6.32 -10.65
N ASP A 95 11.05 7.42 -10.27
CA ASP A 95 9.98 8.22 -10.90
C ASP A 95 9.77 8.20 -12.42
N GLU A 96 8.49 8.22 -12.81
CA GLU A 96 8.00 8.10 -14.19
C GLU A 96 8.39 9.26 -15.14
N ASN A 97 9.05 10.31 -14.67
CA ASN A 97 9.19 11.59 -15.40
C ASN A 97 10.61 12.06 -15.71
N ILE A 98 11.68 11.36 -15.31
CA ILE A 98 13.05 11.87 -15.56
C ILE A 98 13.80 11.06 -16.64
N TYR A 99 13.48 9.78 -16.87
CA TYR A 99 14.31 8.91 -17.74
C TYR A 99 13.54 7.97 -18.67
N ASN A 100 12.23 8.15 -18.77
CA ASN A 100 11.32 7.08 -19.20
C ASN A 100 11.13 6.87 -20.71
N GLU A 101 11.71 7.69 -21.59
CA GLU A 101 11.53 7.50 -23.04
C GLU A 101 12.80 7.16 -23.81
N THR A 102 13.99 7.27 -23.21
CA THR A 102 15.24 7.21 -23.98
C THR A 102 16.23 6.13 -23.51
N THR A 103 16.16 5.64 -22.26
CA THR A 103 17.09 4.59 -21.79
C THR A 103 16.71 3.20 -22.33
N ILE A 104 17.51 2.65 -23.24
CA ILE A 104 17.32 1.31 -23.80
C ILE A 104 18.15 0.32 -23.01
N TYR A 105 17.51 -0.73 -22.47
CA TYR A 105 18.23 -1.83 -21.82
C TYR A 105 17.90 -3.17 -22.46
N LYS A 106 18.86 -4.10 -22.38
CA LYS A 106 18.71 -5.48 -22.84
C LYS A 106 19.46 -6.39 -21.89
N ILE A 107 18.77 -7.38 -21.33
CA ILE A 107 19.38 -8.45 -20.56
C ILE A 107 19.21 -9.79 -21.29
N THR A 108 20.29 -10.57 -21.40
CA THR A 108 20.26 -11.92 -21.98
C THR A 108 19.96 -12.96 -20.90
N THR A 109 19.52 -14.15 -21.31
CA THR A 109 19.37 -15.32 -20.42
C THR A 109 20.66 -15.66 -19.67
N ASP A 110 21.83 -15.38 -20.25
CA ASP A 110 23.14 -15.60 -19.62
C ASP A 110 23.54 -14.50 -18.60
N GLY A 111 22.62 -13.59 -18.26
CA GLY A 111 22.85 -12.49 -17.33
C GLY A 111 23.68 -11.32 -17.86
N ASN A 112 23.92 -11.23 -19.18
CA ASN A 112 24.60 -10.06 -19.77
C ASN A 112 23.59 -8.92 -19.94
N LEU A 113 23.83 -7.82 -19.23
CA LEU A 113 23.03 -6.61 -19.25
C LEU A 113 23.76 -5.53 -20.06
N THR A 114 23.09 -5.01 -21.09
CA THR A 114 23.50 -3.84 -21.85
C THR A 114 22.52 -2.71 -21.59
N ILE A 115 23.03 -1.54 -21.22
CA ILE A 115 22.23 -0.32 -21.03
C ILE A 115 22.81 0.75 -21.94
N THR A 116 21.93 1.50 -22.59
CA THR A 116 22.28 2.66 -23.39
C THR A 116 21.43 3.81 -22.90
N THR A 117 22.10 4.80 -22.31
CA THR A 117 21.50 6.07 -21.92
C THR A 117 21.50 6.98 -23.16
N TYR A 118 20.43 7.76 -23.32
CA TYR A 118 20.29 8.70 -24.43
C TYR A 118 19.80 10.04 -23.87
N ASP A 119 20.48 11.10 -24.27
CA ASP A 119 20.11 12.47 -23.97
C ASP A 119 18.67 12.75 -24.41
N GLY A 120 17.87 13.16 -23.43
CA GLY A 120 16.48 13.51 -23.60
C GLY A 120 16.11 14.58 -22.59
N GLN A 121 16.78 15.73 -22.66
CA GLN A 121 16.49 16.93 -21.84
C GLN A 121 16.94 16.83 -20.39
N ILE A 122 18.24 16.68 -20.15
CA ILE A 122 18.78 16.87 -18.81
C ILE A 122 19.56 18.17 -18.81
N GLY A 123 18.82 19.24 -18.56
CA GLY A 123 19.45 20.47 -18.14
C GLY A 123 19.92 20.36 -16.69
N ASN A 124 21.23 20.33 -16.46
CA ASN A 124 21.96 21.23 -15.53
C ASN A 124 23.36 20.66 -15.28
N TYR A 125 24.38 21.32 -15.83
CA TYR A 125 25.75 21.11 -15.41
C TYR A 125 25.92 21.70 -14.01
N GLU A 126 25.81 20.84 -12.99
CA GLU A 126 26.61 20.86 -11.76
C GLU A 126 26.15 19.71 -10.84
N HIS A 127 27.01 18.71 -10.63
CA HIS A 127 26.87 17.62 -9.65
C HIS A 127 25.73 16.59 -9.87
N LEU A 128 26.12 15.30 -9.97
CA LEU A 128 25.30 14.09 -9.80
C LEU A 128 23.81 14.25 -10.21
N LEU A 129 23.48 13.97 -11.47
CA LEU A 129 22.13 14.10 -12.06
C LEU A 129 21.03 13.39 -11.25
N GLY A 130 21.42 12.39 -10.47
CA GLY A 130 20.57 11.66 -9.54
C GLY A 130 21.07 10.24 -9.35
N PHE A 131 20.30 9.44 -8.63
CA PHE A 131 20.48 7.99 -8.57
C PHE A 131 19.28 7.31 -9.23
N GLN A 132 19.57 6.36 -10.11
CA GLN A 132 18.56 5.47 -10.66
C GLN A 132 18.59 4.16 -9.87
N THR A 133 17.51 3.91 -9.12
CA THR A 133 17.36 2.63 -8.42
C THR A 133 16.79 1.60 -9.39
N VAL A 134 17.41 0.41 -9.40
CA VAL A 134 17.07 -0.69 -10.27
C VAL A 134 16.88 -1.96 -9.46
N LEU A 135 15.82 -2.70 -9.77
CA LEU A 135 15.52 -4.01 -9.25
C LEU A 135 15.88 -5.05 -10.30
N LEU A 136 16.86 -5.88 -9.98
CA LEU A 136 17.22 -7.03 -10.78
C LEU A 136 16.58 -8.28 -10.17
N THR A 137 15.79 -8.99 -10.98
CA THR A 137 15.11 -10.23 -10.59
C THR A 137 15.68 -11.41 -11.35
N VAL A 138 15.98 -12.49 -10.64
CA VAL A 138 16.35 -13.79 -11.22
C VAL A 138 15.21 -14.77 -10.96
N PHE A 139 14.76 -15.42 -12.01
CA PHE A 139 13.74 -16.47 -11.99
C PHE A 139 14.40 -17.81 -12.27
N ASP A 140 13.95 -18.85 -11.59
CA ASP A 140 14.16 -20.22 -12.05
C ASP A 140 13.07 -20.54 -13.11
N GLU A 141 13.51 -20.95 -14.30
CA GLU A 141 12.67 -21.51 -15.35
C GLU A 141 12.69 -23.04 -15.27
N ASN A 142 11.83 -23.55 -14.41
CA ASN A 142 11.70 -24.98 -14.15
C ASN A 142 11.48 -25.79 -15.44
N ILE A 143 12.46 -26.57 -15.90
CA ILE A 143 12.31 -27.61 -16.94
C ILE A 143 11.64 -28.84 -16.31
N GLY A 144 10.44 -28.65 -15.73
CA GLY A 144 9.88 -29.65 -14.82
C GLY A 144 8.42 -29.49 -14.39
N GLY A 145 7.70 -28.45 -14.83
CA GLY A 145 6.24 -28.45 -14.96
C GLY A 145 5.34 -28.70 -13.73
N SER A 146 5.84 -28.68 -12.48
CA SER A 146 4.94 -28.90 -11.32
C SER A 146 5.26 -28.10 -10.04
N CYS A 147 6.32 -27.30 -10.01
CA CYS A 147 6.69 -26.47 -8.86
C CYS A 147 6.52 -24.98 -9.23
N THR A 148 6.14 -24.13 -8.27
CA THR A 148 6.06 -22.68 -8.51
C THR A 148 7.46 -22.08 -8.58
N ASN A 149 7.75 -21.30 -9.61
CA ASN A 149 9.01 -20.59 -9.75
C ASN A 149 9.21 -19.64 -8.55
N PHE A 150 10.43 -19.54 -8.06
CA PHE A 150 10.83 -18.58 -7.03
C PHE A 150 11.67 -17.46 -7.64
N GLU A 151 11.65 -16.30 -6.99
CA GLU A 151 12.35 -15.11 -7.44
C GLU A 151 13.41 -14.70 -6.42
N GLY A 152 14.61 -14.42 -6.90
CA GLY A 152 15.66 -13.73 -6.15
C GLY A 152 15.78 -12.29 -6.64
N PHE A 153 15.93 -11.33 -5.73
CA PHE A 153 16.02 -9.91 -6.09
C PHE A 153 17.28 -9.25 -5.55
N LEU A 154 17.80 -8.27 -6.31
CA LEU A 154 18.86 -7.35 -5.90
C LEU A 154 18.44 -5.94 -6.28
N GLN A 155 18.36 -5.06 -5.29
CA GLN A 155 18.19 -3.62 -5.52
C GLN A 155 19.55 -2.95 -5.53
N TYR A 156 19.77 -2.07 -6.51
CA TYR A 156 21.05 -1.40 -6.70
C TYR A 156 20.86 0.01 -7.26
N ASP A 157 21.69 0.95 -6.82
CA ASP A 157 21.63 2.37 -7.22
C ASP A 157 22.73 2.70 -8.21
N TRP A 158 22.34 3.31 -9.33
CA TRP A 158 23.22 3.78 -10.38
C TRP A 158 23.35 5.30 -10.34
N LEU A 159 24.58 5.79 -10.19
CA LEU A 159 24.90 7.21 -10.25
C LEU A 159 25.11 7.62 -11.71
N LEU A 160 24.37 8.62 -12.19
CA LEU A 160 24.56 9.15 -13.54
C LEU A 160 25.38 10.45 -13.50
N PHE A 161 26.36 10.53 -14.40
CA PHE A 161 27.20 11.69 -14.63
C PHE A 161 26.94 12.27 -16.02
N ASP A 162 26.69 13.57 -16.05
CA ASP A 162 26.65 14.41 -17.23
C ASP A 162 28.03 14.48 -17.91
N GLU A 163 28.08 14.50 -19.25
CA GLU A 163 29.30 14.83 -19.99
C GLU A 163 29.10 16.16 -20.70
N ASN A 164 30.12 17.04 -20.64
CA ASN A 164 30.04 18.35 -21.27
C ASN A 164 29.86 18.24 -22.80
N ASP A 165 28.80 18.83 -23.31
CA ASP A 165 28.42 18.82 -24.71
C ASP A 165 28.89 20.08 -25.45
N PRO A 166 29.14 20.00 -26.77
CA PRO A 166 29.50 21.17 -27.54
C PRO A 166 28.28 22.08 -27.78
N PRO A 167 28.45 23.41 -27.75
CA PRO A 167 27.41 24.33 -28.20
C PRO A 167 27.04 24.09 -29.66
N TYR A 168 25.84 24.49 -30.07
CA TYR A 168 25.35 24.34 -31.43
C TYR A 168 24.57 25.56 -31.94
N LEU A 169 24.49 25.67 -33.27
CA LEU A 169 23.76 26.72 -33.96
C LEU A 169 22.28 26.32 -34.09
N VAL A 170 21.40 27.01 -33.37
CA VAL A 170 19.95 26.81 -33.38
C VAL A 170 19.33 27.31 -34.68
N SER A 171 19.75 28.49 -35.13
CA SER A 171 19.22 29.11 -36.34
C SER A 171 20.30 29.92 -37.08
N GLN A 172 20.12 30.07 -38.39
CA GLN A 172 21.07 30.82 -39.22
C GLN A 172 21.00 32.31 -38.90
N ILE A 173 22.15 32.95 -38.77
CA ILE A 173 22.25 34.40 -38.52
C ILE A 173 22.02 35.14 -39.85
N PRO A 174 21.10 36.12 -39.90
CA PRO A 174 20.77 36.83 -41.13
C PRO A 174 21.78 37.92 -41.48
N ASP A 175 21.93 38.18 -42.78
CA ASP A 175 22.70 39.30 -43.31
C ASP A 175 22.14 40.66 -42.86
N ARG A 176 23.02 41.66 -42.76
CA ARG A 176 22.65 42.99 -42.26
C ARG A 176 23.23 44.13 -43.09
N VAL A 177 22.44 45.20 -43.19
CA VAL A 177 22.87 46.46 -43.78
C VAL A 177 22.95 47.52 -42.68
N ILE A 178 24.09 48.20 -42.56
CA ILE A 178 24.30 49.26 -41.56
C ILE A 178 24.58 50.62 -42.21
N PRO A 179 24.13 51.72 -41.60
CA PRO A 179 24.51 53.07 -42.00
C PRO A 179 25.98 53.36 -41.68
N ILE A 180 26.62 54.18 -42.52
CA ILE A 180 27.97 54.71 -42.27
C ILE A 180 27.98 55.68 -41.07
N ASP A 181 29.09 55.72 -40.34
CA ASP A 181 29.36 56.63 -39.22
C ASP A 181 28.36 56.53 -38.05
N GLN A 182 27.67 55.40 -37.93
CA GLN A 182 26.74 55.12 -36.85
C GLN A 182 27.03 53.76 -36.23
N THR A 183 27.00 53.69 -34.90
CA THR A 183 27.09 52.42 -34.16
C THR A 183 25.70 51.80 -34.08
N VAL A 184 25.56 50.57 -34.57
CA VAL A 184 24.28 49.85 -34.61
C VAL A 184 24.41 48.50 -33.93
N VAL A 185 23.39 48.11 -33.16
CA VAL A 185 23.24 46.75 -32.62
C VAL A 185 22.68 45.86 -33.74
N LEU A 186 23.43 44.84 -34.16
CA LEU A 186 23.06 43.97 -35.29
C LEU A 186 22.08 42.85 -34.89
N PHE A 187 22.48 42.11 -33.88
CA PHE A 187 21.79 40.93 -33.35
C PHE A 187 22.38 40.57 -31.99
N ARG A 188 21.61 39.74 -31.28
CA ARG A 188 21.97 39.08 -30.04
C ARG A 188 22.35 37.63 -30.34
N LEU A 189 23.58 37.22 -30.03
CA LEU A 189 24.11 35.90 -30.39
C LEU A 189 23.44 34.75 -29.61
N SER A 190 22.90 35.01 -28.41
CA SER A 190 22.15 34.01 -27.64
C SER A 190 20.83 33.58 -28.31
N ASP A 191 20.33 34.33 -29.29
CA ASP A 191 19.12 33.95 -30.04
C ASP A 191 19.42 32.88 -31.12
N TYR A 192 20.70 32.70 -31.48
CA TYR A 192 21.15 31.85 -32.58
C TYR A 192 21.97 30.65 -32.12
N PHE A 193 22.56 30.71 -30.93
CA PHE A 193 23.32 29.63 -30.34
C PHE A 193 22.64 29.12 -29.07
N ALA A 194 22.72 27.81 -28.86
CA ALA A 194 22.35 27.17 -27.62
C ALA A 194 23.44 26.18 -27.22
N ASP A 195 23.51 25.92 -25.93
CA ASP A 195 24.34 24.88 -25.38
C ASP A 195 23.42 23.87 -24.67
N PRO A 196 23.56 22.56 -24.91
CA PRO A 196 22.85 21.54 -24.14
C PRO A 196 23.13 21.64 -22.64
N ASP A 197 24.32 22.12 -22.24
CA ASP A 197 24.73 22.30 -20.85
C ASP A 197 24.16 23.62 -20.26
N PRO A 198 23.17 23.59 -19.34
CA PRO A 198 22.58 24.82 -18.82
C PRO A 198 23.45 25.51 -17.77
N GLY A 199 23.23 26.81 -17.63
CA GLY A 199 23.86 27.63 -16.60
C GLY A 199 25.32 28.01 -16.89
N GLN A 200 25.89 27.55 -18.02
CA GLN A 200 27.25 27.88 -18.40
C GLN A 200 27.33 29.25 -19.12
N GLU A 201 28.29 30.08 -18.72
CA GLU A 201 28.59 31.32 -19.45
C GLU A 201 29.37 31.01 -20.74
N LEU A 202 28.75 31.31 -21.88
CA LEU A 202 29.35 31.09 -23.19
C LEU A 202 30.22 32.27 -23.63
N ILE A 203 31.34 31.95 -24.27
CA ILE A 203 32.30 32.92 -24.79
C ILE A 203 32.12 33.05 -26.29
N TYR A 204 31.85 34.26 -26.76
CA TYR A 204 31.61 34.55 -28.16
C TYR A 204 32.78 35.30 -28.78
N MET A 205 33.13 34.91 -30.00
CA MET A 205 34.24 35.46 -30.78
C MET A 205 33.78 35.70 -32.21
N GLN A 206 34.40 36.65 -32.91
CA GLN A 206 34.17 36.91 -34.33
C GLN A 206 35.43 36.73 -35.17
N SER A 207 35.26 36.43 -36.46
CA SER A 207 36.34 36.48 -37.45
C SER A 207 36.87 37.91 -37.63
N GLU A 208 38.12 38.02 -38.08
CA GLU A 208 38.72 39.32 -38.37
C GLU A 208 38.00 40.03 -39.52
N THR A 209 37.75 41.32 -39.33
CA THR A 209 37.16 42.25 -40.30
C THR A 209 38.16 43.35 -40.65
N SER A 210 38.08 43.91 -41.85
CA SER A 210 39.07 44.89 -42.34
C SER A 210 38.63 46.34 -42.19
N SER A 211 37.35 46.61 -42.43
CA SER A 211 36.76 47.96 -42.51
C SER A 211 35.58 48.14 -41.57
N ILE A 212 35.03 47.05 -41.03
CA ILE A 212 33.89 47.06 -40.10
C ILE A 212 34.41 46.71 -38.70
N ILE A 213 34.22 47.60 -37.73
CA ILE A 213 34.56 47.34 -36.33
C ILE A 213 33.37 46.63 -35.69
N LEU A 214 33.58 45.39 -35.25
CA LEU A 214 32.61 44.63 -34.47
C LEU A 214 33.03 44.58 -33.00
N THR A 215 32.09 44.81 -32.09
CA THR A 215 32.29 44.71 -30.64
C THR A 215 31.19 43.89 -30.02
N ILE A 216 31.54 42.82 -29.29
CA ILE A 216 30.58 42.00 -28.54
C ILE A 216 30.50 42.55 -27.11
N LEU A 217 29.30 42.92 -26.66
CA LEU A 217 29.04 43.43 -25.31
C LEU A 217 28.42 42.33 -24.44
N GLY A 218 28.86 42.24 -23.18
CA GLY A 218 28.21 41.39 -22.16
C GLY A 218 27.94 39.96 -22.64
N SER A 219 28.88 39.41 -23.42
CA SER A 219 28.81 38.08 -24.05
C SER A 219 27.65 37.82 -25.02
N THR A 220 26.84 38.78 -25.48
CA THR A 220 25.73 38.42 -26.40
C THR A 220 25.43 39.43 -27.51
N ASP A 221 25.43 40.73 -27.23
CA ASP A 221 25.01 41.74 -28.21
C ASP A 221 26.18 42.19 -29.10
N VAL A 222 25.98 42.20 -30.42
CA VAL A 222 27.00 42.62 -31.40
C VAL A 222 26.75 44.04 -31.88
N LEU A 223 27.68 44.94 -31.55
CA LEU A 223 27.76 46.28 -32.10
C LEU A 223 28.62 46.30 -33.36
N ALA A 224 28.16 47.04 -34.37
CA ALA A 224 28.92 47.30 -35.58
C ALA A 224 29.07 48.80 -35.83
N PHE A 225 30.25 49.19 -36.30
CA PHE A 225 30.57 50.55 -36.71
C PHE A 225 31.52 50.54 -37.90
N SER A 226 31.32 51.43 -38.87
CA SER A 226 32.27 51.62 -39.98
C SER A 226 32.26 53.06 -40.47
N THR A 227 33.42 53.52 -40.93
CA THR A 227 33.64 54.85 -41.53
C THR A 227 33.84 54.78 -43.04
N SER A 228 33.62 53.61 -43.65
CA SER A 228 33.84 53.40 -45.09
C SER A 228 32.81 52.44 -45.66
N CYS A 229 32.42 52.66 -46.92
CA CYS A 229 31.56 51.74 -47.65
C CYS A 229 32.30 50.42 -47.88
N SER A 230 31.85 49.35 -47.24
CA SER A 230 32.41 48.00 -47.40
C SER A 230 31.31 46.95 -47.28
N SER A 231 31.59 45.76 -47.79
CA SER A 231 30.78 44.57 -47.53
C SER A 231 31.72 43.46 -47.13
N GLU A 232 31.54 42.91 -45.93
CA GLU A 232 32.42 41.89 -45.37
C GLU A 232 31.61 40.71 -44.84
N ASP A 233 32.18 39.52 -44.99
CA ASP A 233 31.62 38.28 -44.49
C ASP A 233 32.25 37.94 -43.15
N VAL A 234 31.40 37.70 -42.15
CA VAL A 234 31.82 37.44 -40.76
C VAL A 234 31.26 36.11 -40.30
N THR A 235 32.08 35.35 -39.58
CA THR A 235 31.63 34.18 -38.84
C THR A 235 31.78 34.41 -37.34
N PHE A 236 30.83 33.91 -36.57
CA PHE A 236 30.84 33.93 -35.12
C PHE A 236 31.16 32.54 -34.60
N THR A 237 32.11 32.48 -33.67
CA THR A 237 32.48 31.25 -32.97
C THR A 237 32.07 31.39 -31.52
N ILE A 238 31.26 30.45 -31.06
CA ILE A 238 30.92 30.31 -29.65
C ILE A 238 31.74 29.20 -29.03
N LYS A 239 32.09 29.36 -27.76
CA LYS A 239 32.90 28.43 -27.00
C LYS A 239 32.35 28.29 -25.59
N ASP A 240 32.24 27.07 -25.10
CA ASP A 240 31.90 26.77 -23.72
C ASP A 240 33.13 27.01 -22.77
N PRO A 241 32.97 26.92 -21.45
CA PRO A 241 34.08 26.95 -20.49
C PRO A 241 35.10 25.82 -20.68
N TYR A 242 34.72 24.71 -21.32
CA TYR A 242 35.52 23.49 -21.50
C TYR A 242 36.22 23.39 -22.85
N ASN A 243 36.14 24.46 -23.64
CA ASN A 243 36.80 24.63 -24.91
C ASN A 243 36.29 23.77 -26.09
N LEU A 244 35.03 23.34 -26.03
CA LEU A 244 34.27 22.92 -27.20
C LEU A 244 33.66 24.15 -27.90
N THR A 245 33.42 24.06 -29.21
CA THR A 245 33.06 25.22 -30.02
C THR A 245 31.99 24.91 -31.06
N ALA A 246 31.19 25.93 -31.39
CA ALA A 246 30.30 25.96 -32.54
C ALA A 246 30.58 27.20 -33.39
N VAL A 247 30.28 27.11 -34.69
CA VAL A 247 30.52 28.19 -35.65
C VAL A 247 29.25 28.51 -36.41
N SER A 248 28.97 29.81 -36.62
CA SER A 248 27.83 30.28 -37.41
C SER A 248 28.02 30.03 -38.92
N ASN A 249 26.95 30.28 -39.68
CA ASN A 249 27.09 30.56 -41.11
C ASN A 249 27.89 31.84 -41.36
N SER A 250 28.32 32.01 -42.60
CA SER A 250 28.87 33.27 -43.09
C SER A 250 27.75 34.33 -43.11
N VAL A 251 27.97 35.44 -42.43
CA VAL A 251 27.03 36.57 -42.33
C VAL A 251 27.61 37.75 -43.08
N THR A 252 26.91 38.22 -44.11
CA THR A 252 27.35 39.39 -44.88
C THR A 252 26.85 40.67 -44.21
N ILE A 253 27.79 41.56 -43.85
CA ILE A 253 27.51 42.89 -43.32
C ILE A 253 27.87 43.92 -44.38
N THR A 254 26.88 44.64 -44.88
CA THR A 254 27.05 45.69 -45.90
C THR A 254 26.85 47.07 -45.29
N VAL A 255 27.84 47.95 -45.46
CA VAL A 255 27.75 49.36 -45.08
C VAL A 255 27.12 50.13 -46.24
N SER A 256 25.92 50.65 -46.04
CA SER A 256 25.24 51.46 -47.04
C SER A 256 25.74 52.90 -47.00
N CYS A 257 26.14 53.39 -48.16
CA CYS A 257 26.52 54.78 -48.37
C CYS A 257 25.42 55.42 -49.20
N GLU A 258 24.80 56.49 -48.70
CA GLU A 258 23.90 57.29 -49.51
C GLU A 258 24.70 57.86 -50.69
N GLU A 259 24.41 57.37 -51.90
CA GLU A 259 24.95 57.94 -53.13
C GLU A 259 24.40 59.37 -53.29
N GLY A 260 25.23 60.35 -52.96
CA GLY A 260 24.97 61.74 -53.27
C GLY A 260 24.71 61.90 -54.77
N ARG A 261 23.46 62.19 -55.13
CA ARG A 261 23.09 62.73 -56.45
C ARG A 261 23.88 64.01 -56.72
N SER A 262 24.84 63.95 -57.64
CA SER A 262 25.05 64.98 -58.67
C SER A 262 26.07 64.52 -59.72
N GLY A 263 25.65 63.61 -60.60
CA GLY A 263 26.22 63.49 -61.93
C GLY A 263 25.39 64.35 -62.89
N ALA A 264 25.93 65.48 -63.32
CA ALA A 264 25.35 66.25 -64.42
C ALA A 264 25.62 65.52 -65.75
N PRO A 265 24.62 65.28 -66.61
CA PRO A 265 24.86 64.94 -67.99
C PRO A 265 25.05 66.24 -68.79
N GLU A 266 26.17 66.33 -69.50
CA GLU A 266 26.29 67.17 -70.69
C GLU A 266 25.33 66.65 -71.76
N GLU A 267 24.42 67.49 -72.25
CA GLU A 267 23.90 67.35 -73.61
C GLU A 267 23.40 68.72 -74.12
N GLU A 268 24.00 69.14 -75.23
CA GLU A 268 23.59 70.27 -76.06
C GLU A 268 22.29 69.93 -76.81
N GLY A 269 21.35 70.86 -76.93
CA GLY A 269 20.20 70.69 -77.82
C GLY A 269 19.05 71.66 -77.60
N GLU A 270 18.86 72.55 -78.57
CA GLU A 270 17.97 73.70 -78.60
C GLU A 270 16.45 73.39 -78.50
N GLY A 271 15.68 74.36 -77.98
CA GLY A 271 14.32 74.59 -78.48
C GLY A 271 13.25 75.09 -77.50
N GLY A 272 13.03 76.41 -77.46
CA GLY A 272 11.68 76.97 -77.53
C GLY A 272 10.89 77.23 -76.24
N GLY A 273 11.08 78.43 -75.66
CA GLY A 273 10.02 79.44 -75.45
C GLY A 273 8.85 79.18 -74.47
N GLY A 274 8.77 80.03 -73.44
CA GLY A 274 7.48 80.52 -72.93
C GLY A 274 7.37 80.81 -71.43
N GLY A 275 7.52 82.09 -71.05
CA GLY A 275 6.58 82.75 -70.14
C GLY A 275 6.62 82.50 -68.62
N ALA A 276 7.28 83.42 -67.92
CA ALA A 276 6.84 84.10 -66.69
C ALA A 276 6.24 83.29 -65.52
N SER A 277 6.95 83.28 -64.39
CA SER A 277 6.66 84.15 -63.22
C SER A 277 7.52 83.70 -62.05
N GLY A 278 8.25 84.65 -61.47
CA GLY A 278 8.99 84.42 -60.23
C GLY A 278 8.04 84.21 -59.06
N VAL A 279 8.27 83.13 -58.33
CA VAL A 279 8.10 83.11 -56.88
C VAL A 279 9.38 82.50 -56.32
N SER A 280 10.14 83.32 -55.61
CA SER A 280 11.19 82.87 -54.69
C SER A 280 10.50 82.09 -53.57
N GLY A 281 10.20 80.82 -53.83
CA GLY A 281 9.82 79.87 -52.82
C GLY A 281 11.12 79.31 -52.25
N ARG A 282 11.61 79.94 -51.18
CA ARG A 282 12.53 79.29 -50.25
C ARG A 282 11.89 77.94 -49.94
N VAL A 283 12.48 76.84 -50.42
CA VAL A 283 12.12 75.50 -49.94
C VAL A 283 12.48 75.55 -48.48
N GLU A 284 11.47 75.78 -47.63
CA GLU A 284 11.62 75.55 -46.21
C GLU A 284 11.96 74.07 -46.08
N ALA A 285 13.18 73.81 -45.61
CA ALA A 285 13.63 72.47 -45.31
C ALA A 285 12.57 71.79 -44.44
N CYS A 286 12.17 70.57 -44.80
CA CYS A 286 11.25 69.79 -43.99
C CYS A 286 11.90 69.61 -42.61
N VAL A 287 11.29 70.21 -41.59
CA VAL A 287 11.77 70.11 -40.20
C VAL A 287 11.09 68.90 -39.58
N SER A 288 11.88 67.90 -39.21
CA SER A 288 11.36 66.68 -38.59
C SER A 288 10.69 66.98 -37.25
N ASN A 289 9.55 66.35 -37.00
CA ASN A 289 8.76 66.51 -35.78
C ASN A 289 8.59 65.15 -35.10
N TRP A 290 9.46 64.89 -34.12
CA TRP A 290 9.57 63.59 -33.48
C TRP A 290 8.60 63.44 -32.32
N VAL A 291 7.73 62.43 -32.42
CA VAL A 291 6.87 61.98 -31.32
C VAL A 291 7.39 60.62 -30.86
N CYS A 292 7.68 60.49 -29.56
CA CYS A 292 8.23 59.27 -28.99
C CYS A 292 7.24 58.59 -28.06
N ASP A 293 7.27 57.26 -28.08
CA ASP A 293 6.60 56.40 -27.12
C ASP A 293 7.21 56.57 -25.70
N PRO A 294 6.51 56.11 -24.66
CA PRO A 294 7.09 55.95 -23.33
C PRO A 294 8.36 55.10 -23.39
N TRP A 295 9.27 55.32 -22.43
CA TRP A 295 10.43 54.45 -22.27
C TRP A 295 9.98 53.05 -21.88
N ILE A 296 10.57 52.05 -22.53
CA ILE A 296 10.49 50.64 -22.12
C ILE A 296 11.25 50.50 -20.80
N ASP A 297 10.91 49.50 -19.99
CA ASP A 297 11.60 49.22 -18.74
C ASP A 297 13.10 49.04 -18.94
N CYS A 298 13.87 49.34 -17.89
CA CYS A 298 15.33 49.21 -17.93
C CYS A 298 15.71 47.74 -18.04
N ASN A 299 16.64 47.41 -18.94
CA ASN A 299 17.21 46.07 -19.08
C ASN A 299 18.38 45.85 -18.11
N GLU A 300 18.79 44.59 -17.89
CA GLU A 300 19.92 44.19 -17.02
C GLU A 300 21.24 44.88 -17.36
N ASP A 301 21.43 45.14 -18.65
CA ASP A 301 22.51 45.88 -19.29
C ASP A 301 22.49 47.41 -18.99
N GLY A 302 21.53 47.88 -18.18
CA GLY A 302 21.45 49.28 -17.73
C GLY A 302 20.98 50.25 -18.81
N LEU A 303 20.30 49.75 -19.83
CA LEU A 303 19.78 50.53 -20.94
C LEU A 303 18.26 50.40 -21.05
N GLN A 304 17.59 51.52 -21.32
CA GLN A 304 16.18 51.54 -21.70
C GLN A 304 16.05 52.18 -23.08
N SER A 305 15.13 51.66 -23.88
CA SER A 305 14.89 52.12 -25.24
C SER A 305 13.47 52.66 -25.41
N ARG A 306 13.29 53.56 -26.38
CA ARG A 306 11.96 53.99 -26.83
C ARG A 306 11.95 54.21 -28.33
N LYS A 307 10.78 54.06 -28.91
CA LYS A 307 10.54 54.32 -30.33
C LYS A 307 10.13 55.78 -30.53
N CYS A 308 10.77 56.45 -31.47
CA CYS A 308 10.41 57.79 -31.93
C CYS A 308 9.99 57.73 -33.40
N ILE A 309 8.95 58.46 -33.75
CA ILE A 309 8.39 58.52 -35.10
C ILE A 309 8.36 59.97 -35.55
N ASP A 310 8.87 60.27 -36.74
CA ASP A 310 8.73 61.58 -37.36
C ASP A 310 7.35 61.70 -38.02
N THR A 311 6.48 62.55 -37.48
CA THR A 311 5.10 62.70 -37.98
C THR A 311 5.03 63.42 -39.32
N GLU A 312 6.06 64.19 -39.68
CA GLU A 312 6.12 64.92 -40.95
C GLU A 312 6.76 64.09 -42.07
N ALA A 313 7.27 62.88 -41.73
CA ALA A 313 7.88 61.93 -42.65
C ALA A 313 8.88 62.60 -43.61
N CYS A 314 9.72 63.49 -43.08
CA CYS A 314 10.63 64.31 -43.88
C CYS A 314 11.69 63.47 -44.62
N ASN A 315 11.96 62.24 -44.16
CA ASN A 315 12.80 61.26 -44.83
C ASN A 315 12.12 59.87 -44.78
N ALA A 316 11.91 59.24 -45.94
CA ALA A 316 11.21 57.97 -46.07
C ALA A 316 11.98 56.78 -45.46
N ASP A 317 13.31 56.89 -45.34
CA ASP A 317 14.17 55.83 -44.80
C ASP A 317 14.32 55.90 -43.26
N PHE A 318 13.91 57.03 -42.66
CA PHE A 318 14.08 57.31 -41.21
C PHE A 318 12.76 57.74 -40.54
N ILE A 319 11.64 57.15 -40.94
CA ILE A 319 10.33 57.44 -40.32
C ILE A 319 10.29 56.97 -38.85
N ILE A 320 11.08 55.95 -38.50
CA ILE A 320 11.14 55.34 -37.18
C ILE A 320 12.59 55.33 -36.69
N HIS A 321 12.82 55.81 -35.47
CA HIS A 321 14.13 55.90 -34.85
C HIS A 321 14.07 55.39 -33.39
N TRP A 322 15.01 54.54 -33.01
CA TRP A 322 15.12 54.03 -31.63
C TRP A 322 16.13 54.84 -30.85
N VAL A 323 15.72 55.36 -29.69
CA VAL A 323 16.57 56.16 -28.81
C VAL A 323 16.82 55.38 -27.52
N HIS A 324 18.08 55.36 -27.08
CA HIS A 324 18.54 54.65 -25.89
C HIS A 324 19.03 55.66 -24.84
N ARG A 325 18.94 55.29 -23.56
CA ARG A 325 19.60 56.01 -22.47
C ARG A 325 20.01 55.07 -21.36
N GLU A 326 21.03 55.48 -20.61
CA GLU A 326 21.43 54.83 -19.37
C GLU A 326 20.31 54.87 -18.33
N CYS A 327 20.19 53.78 -17.58
CA CYS A 327 19.26 53.61 -16.49
C CYS A 327 19.82 52.65 -15.45
N THR A 328 19.28 52.73 -14.24
CA THR A 328 19.62 51.78 -13.19
C THR A 328 18.61 50.64 -13.28
N TYR A 329 19.08 49.46 -13.68
CA TYR A 329 18.28 48.25 -13.62
C TYR A 329 17.95 47.96 -12.17
N ILE A 330 16.68 48.09 -11.81
CA ILE A 330 16.17 47.56 -10.56
C ILE A 330 15.53 46.24 -10.95
N GLY A 331 16.35 45.20 -10.99
CA GLY A 331 15.86 43.85 -11.21
C GLY A 331 14.83 43.46 -10.17
N PRO A 332 14.03 42.42 -10.45
CA PRO A 332 13.22 41.82 -9.40
C PRO A 332 14.17 41.53 -8.24
N VAL A 333 13.89 42.10 -7.07
CA VAL A 333 14.69 41.84 -5.87
C VAL A 333 14.72 40.33 -5.74
N PRO A 334 15.90 39.68 -5.87
CA PRO A 334 15.96 38.22 -5.80
C PRO A 334 15.35 37.84 -4.46
N CYS A 335 14.29 37.05 -4.53
CA CYS A 335 13.61 36.57 -3.35
C CYS A 335 14.60 35.64 -2.67
N GLN A 336 15.22 36.13 -1.59
CA GLN A 336 16.20 35.34 -0.85
C GLN A 336 15.42 34.26 -0.10
N GLU A 337 15.56 32.99 -0.48
CA GLU A 337 14.86 31.88 0.17
C GLU A 337 15.16 31.87 1.69
N VAL A 338 14.12 31.98 2.51
CA VAL A 338 14.23 31.87 3.97
C VAL A 338 13.54 30.59 4.42
N TRP A 339 14.32 29.62 4.85
CA TRP A 339 13.85 28.31 5.30
C TRP A 339 13.73 28.26 6.83
N GLU A 340 12.53 27.96 7.32
CA GLU A 340 12.30 27.60 8.72
C GLU A 340 12.20 26.08 8.82
N CYS A 341 13.16 25.47 9.53
CA CYS A 341 13.19 24.03 9.74
C CYS A 341 12.75 23.67 11.16
N SER A 342 12.07 22.54 11.30
CA SER A 342 11.86 21.90 12.59
C SER A 342 13.18 21.43 13.20
N GLU A 343 13.16 21.15 14.50
CA GLU A 343 14.20 20.33 15.13
C GLU A 343 14.27 18.97 14.43
N TRP A 344 15.41 18.30 14.55
CA TRP A 344 15.59 16.94 14.04
C TRP A 344 14.76 15.95 14.84
N ASP A 345 14.12 15.03 14.12
CA ASP A 345 13.41 13.90 14.71
C ASP A 345 14.40 12.91 15.37
N ASP A 346 13.86 11.98 16.17
CA ASP A 346 14.66 10.89 16.73
C ASP A 346 15.34 10.08 15.62
N CYS A 347 16.55 9.60 15.91
CA CYS A 347 17.32 8.80 14.97
C CYS A 347 16.61 7.48 14.64
N SER A 348 16.44 7.17 13.36
CA SER A 348 15.91 5.89 12.88
C SER A 348 16.95 4.76 13.04
N PRO A 349 16.53 3.48 13.15
CA PRO A 349 17.42 2.31 13.10
C PRO A 349 18.42 2.30 11.93
N ASP A 350 18.09 2.98 10.83
CA ASP A 350 18.95 3.10 9.64
C ASP A 350 20.06 4.18 9.79
N ASN A 351 20.27 4.73 11.00
CA ASN A 351 21.24 5.81 11.28
C ASN A 351 20.93 7.11 10.54
N ILE A 352 19.64 7.39 10.33
CA ILE A 352 19.13 8.57 9.63
C ILE A 352 18.09 9.26 10.49
N GLN A 353 18.18 10.59 10.60
CA GLN A 353 17.14 11.42 11.21
C GLN A 353 16.62 12.44 10.19
N ASN A 354 15.32 12.71 10.27
CA ASN A 354 14.62 13.60 9.35
C ASN A 354 14.25 14.90 10.04
N ARG A 355 14.01 15.94 9.25
CA ARG A 355 13.34 17.16 9.70
C ARG A 355 12.50 17.72 8.56
N THR A 356 11.56 18.60 8.88
CA THR A 356 10.78 19.31 7.88
C THR A 356 11.21 20.76 7.79
N CYS A 357 11.62 21.21 6.61
CA CYS A 357 11.86 22.60 6.31
C CYS A 357 10.72 23.16 5.46
N SER A 358 10.16 24.29 5.89
CA SER A 358 9.13 25.04 5.15
C SER A 358 9.64 26.42 4.77
N GLU A 359 9.20 26.89 3.62
CA GLU A 359 9.57 28.20 3.12
C GLU A 359 8.76 29.29 3.85
N ALA A 360 9.45 30.31 4.37
CA ALA A 360 8.84 31.39 5.16
C ALA A 360 8.35 32.56 4.29
N ASN A 361 8.85 32.68 3.05
CA ASN A 361 8.62 33.84 2.20
C ASN A 361 8.12 33.54 0.77
N ASN A 362 7.77 32.28 0.46
CA ASN A 362 7.14 31.85 -0.80
C ASN A 362 7.85 32.41 -2.05
N CYS A 363 9.13 32.09 -2.20
CA CYS A 363 9.95 32.49 -3.34
C CYS A 363 9.81 31.54 -4.55
N ASP A 364 9.04 30.44 -4.42
CA ASP A 364 8.74 29.45 -5.48
C ASP A 364 10.00 28.80 -6.12
N THR A 365 11.13 28.80 -5.41
CA THR A 365 12.41 28.19 -5.80
C THR A 365 12.93 27.24 -4.71
N GLU A 366 13.78 26.26 -5.07
CA GLU A 366 14.38 25.29 -4.12
C GLU A 366 15.92 25.28 -4.13
N LEU A 367 16.55 26.39 -4.55
CA LEU A 367 18.01 26.45 -4.77
C LEU A 367 18.82 26.38 -3.46
N ASP A 368 18.33 26.98 -2.38
CA ASP A 368 19.01 27.05 -1.08
C ASP A 368 18.33 26.16 -0.03
N LYS A 369 17.48 25.21 -0.46
CA LYS A 369 16.72 24.34 0.42
C LYS A 369 17.65 23.48 1.30
N PRO A 370 17.58 23.61 2.64
CA PRO A 370 18.40 22.81 3.54
C PRO A 370 18.05 21.32 3.42
N LEU A 371 19.05 20.46 3.64
CA LEU A 371 18.82 19.01 3.70
C LEU A 371 17.79 18.66 4.78
N ASN A 372 16.83 17.82 4.40
CA ASN A 372 15.80 17.28 5.29
C ASN A 372 16.22 15.97 5.97
N ILE A 373 17.40 15.46 5.64
CA ILE A 373 17.92 14.17 6.08
C ILE A 373 19.37 14.35 6.53
N GLN A 374 19.75 13.78 7.67
CA GLN A 374 21.15 13.69 8.07
C GLN A 374 21.48 12.36 8.75
N GLN A 375 22.76 12.01 8.72
CA GLN A 375 23.26 10.85 9.46
C GLN A 375 23.22 11.11 10.97
N CYS A 376 22.88 10.06 11.72
CA CYS A 376 22.88 10.06 13.17
C CYS A 376 23.34 8.70 13.68
N SER A 377 23.74 8.63 14.95
CA SER A 377 24.03 7.34 15.58
C SER A 377 22.76 6.89 16.30
N TYR A 378 22.14 5.82 15.82
CA TYR A 378 21.00 5.23 16.53
C TYR A 378 21.50 4.57 17.82
N ILE A 379 21.00 5.02 18.97
CA ILE A 379 21.38 4.45 20.27
C ILE A 379 20.21 3.59 20.75
N THR A 380 20.37 2.28 20.65
CA THR A 380 19.41 1.30 21.16
C THR A 380 19.38 1.31 22.68
N THR A 381 18.25 1.61 23.29
CA THR A 381 18.08 1.59 24.76
C THR A 381 17.56 0.23 25.23
N CYS A 382 18.45 -0.75 25.29
CA CYS A 382 18.08 -2.12 25.71
C CYS A 382 17.99 -2.33 27.24
N ASP A 383 17.90 -1.26 28.04
CA ASP A 383 17.90 -1.29 29.51
C ASP A 383 17.12 -0.10 30.12
N ASP A 384 16.17 0.49 29.37
CA ASP A 384 15.42 1.69 29.80
C ASP A 384 14.02 1.38 30.36
N ASN A 385 13.67 0.10 30.49
CA ASN A 385 12.38 -0.39 30.98
C ASN A 385 11.18 -0.03 30.09
N ILE A 386 11.40 0.33 28.82
CA ILE A 386 10.35 0.71 27.87
C ILE A 386 10.50 -0.15 26.61
N GLN A 387 9.42 -0.81 26.16
CA GLN A 387 9.43 -1.51 24.88
C GLN A 387 9.35 -0.49 23.72
N ASN A 388 10.50 -0.11 23.18
CA ASN A 388 10.61 0.82 22.06
C ASN A 388 11.53 0.26 20.97
N GLN A 389 11.84 1.06 19.94
CA GLN A 389 13.04 0.86 19.13
C GLN A 389 13.19 -0.49 18.38
N GLY A 390 12.08 -1.21 18.14
CA GLY A 390 12.06 -2.49 17.45
C GLY A 390 12.18 -3.72 18.36
N GLU A 391 12.12 -3.53 19.68
CA GLU A 391 12.13 -4.62 20.65
C GLU A 391 10.88 -5.51 20.60
N THR A 392 11.06 -6.82 20.77
CA THR A 392 9.94 -7.78 20.83
C THR A 392 9.37 -7.98 22.24
N GLY A 393 10.06 -7.45 23.26
CA GLY A 393 9.60 -7.31 24.64
C GLY A 393 10.38 -6.20 25.36
N VAL A 394 9.96 -5.78 26.56
CA VAL A 394 10.65 -4.71 27.31
C VAL A 394 12.12 -5.07 27.52
N ASP A 395 13.03 -4.24 27.00
CA ASP A 395 14.48 -4.40 27.07
C ASP A 395 14.98 -5.71 26.40
N CYS A 396 14.23 -6.28 25.43
CA CYS A 396 14.62 -7.52 24.75
C CYS A 396 14.06 -7.71 23.33
N GLY A 397 14.81 -8.46 22.53
CA GLY A 397 14.46 -8.83 21.16
C GLY A 397 14.65 -7.71 20.14
N GLY A 398 14.49 -8.03 18.86
CA GLY A 398 14.83 -7.11 17.77
C GLY A 398 16.33 -6.76 17.77
N PRO A 399 16.71 -5.48 17.90
CA PRO A 399 18.13 -5.07 18.00
C PRO A 399 18.78 -5.40 19.36
N CYS A 400 17.98 -5.77 20.37
CA CYS A 400 18.45 -6.16 21.70
C CYS A 400 18.58 -7.69 21.84
N LEU A 401 19.12 -8.17 22.97
CA LEU A 401 19.27 -9.60 23.23
C LEU A 401 17.92 -10.32 23.12
N PRO A 402 17.83 -11.52 22.51
CA PRO A 402 16.55 -12.21 22.32
C PRO A 402 15.78 -12.36 23.63
N CYS A 403 14.48 -12.05 23.59
CA CYS A 403 13.62 -12.27 24.74
C CYS A 403 13.68 -13.73 25.17
N LYS A 404 13.79 -13.94 26.48
CA LYS A 404 13.80 -15.28 27.07
C LYS A 404 12.47 -15.97 26.72
N THR A 405 12.54 -16.98 25.86
CA THR A 405 11.36 -17.74 25.45
C THR A 405 10.78 -18.47 26.66
N ILE A 406 9.53 -18.15 27.01
CA ILE A 406 8.71 -18.99 27.87
C ILE A 406 8.12 -20.05 26.94
N GLU A 407 8.56 -21.30 27.06
CA GLU A 407 7.97 -22.41 26.30
C GLU A 407 6.49 -22.56 26.69
N VAL A 408 5.58 -22.16 25.78
CA VAL A 408 4.15 -22.41 25.95
C VAL A 408 3.78 -23.62 25.07
N PRO A 409 3.25 -24.72 25.64
CA PRO A 409 2.90 -25.91 24.86
C PRO A 409 1.73 -25.65 23.91
N GLY A 410 1.89 -26.07 22.64
CA GLY A 410 0.87 -25.98 21.59
C GLY A 410 -0.27 -27.00 21.77
N VAL A 411 -1.47 -26.59 21.37
CA VAL A 411 -2.71 -27.38 21.42
C VAL A 411 -2.71 -28.42 20.29
N ILE A 412 -2.90 -29.69 20.64
CA ILE A 412 -3.09 -30.81 19.69
C ILE A 412 -4.61 -31.02 19.54
N GLU A 413 -5.14 -31.03 18.32
CA GLU A 413 -6.58 -31.23 18.07
C GLU A 413 -7.06 -32.63 18.54
N GLU A 414 -8.08 -32.63 19.41
CA GLU A 414 -8.54 -33.73 20.27
C GLU A 414 -9.39 -34.84 19.60
N GLU A 415 -9.25 -35.15 18.31
CA GLU A 415 -10.26 -36.03 17.68
C GLU A 415 -10.11 -37.54 17.99
N ALA A 416 -8.93 -38.05 18.39
CA ALA A 416 -8.71 -39.49 18.56
C ALA A 416 -9.09 -40.07 19.94
N VAL A 417 -9.11 -39.26 21.01
CA VAL A 417 -9.31 -39.77 22.38
C VAL A 417 -10.80 -40.03 22.68
N VAL A 418 -11.70 -39.25 22.07
CA VAL A 418 -13.15 -39.41 22.27
C VAL A 418 -13.66 -40.75 21.74
N SER A 419 -13.15 -41.21 20.60
CA SER A 419 -13.58 -42.48 19.98
C SER A 419 -13.27 -43.69 20.86
N THR A 420 -12.06 -43.75 21.43
CA THR A 420 -11.63 -44.89 22.27
C THR A 420 -12.36 -44.92 23.61
N ALA A 421 -12.62 -43.76 24.23
CA ALA A 421 -13.40 -43.66 25.45
C ALA A 421 -14.85 -44.13 25.24
N VAL A 422 -15.48 -43.77 24.11
CA VAL A 422 -16.84 -44.21 23.76
C VAL A 422 -16.92 -45.74 23.56
N VAL A 423 -15.91 -46.35 22.92
CA VAL A 423 -15.85 -47.81 22.76
C VAL A 423 -15.71 -48.53 24.11
N VAL A 424 -14.91 -48.01 25.04
CA VAL A 424 -14.77 -48.62 26.37
C VAL A 424 -16.06 -48.46 27.20
N LEU A 425 -16.72 -47.30 27.14
CA LEU A 425 -18.00 -47.08 27.82
C LEU A 425 -19.13 -47.95 27.27
N THR A 426 -19.15 -48.19 25.96
CA THR A 426 -20.16 -49.08 25.36
C THR A 426 -19.93 -50.55 25.70
N LEU A 427 -18.68 -51.02 25.72
CA LEU A 427 -18.35 -52.39 26.14
C LEU A 427 -18.62 -52.64 27.64
N THR A 428 -18.37 -51.64 28.49
CA THR A 428 -18.73 -51.73 29.92
C THR A 428 -20.24 -51.71 30.15
N ALA A 429 -20.99 -50.89 29.40
CA ALA A 429 -22.46 -50.92 29.45
C ALA A 429 -23.03 -52.28 29.01
N LEU A 430 -22.48 -52.88 27.94
CA LEU A 430 -22.87 -54.21 27.48
C LEU A 430 -22.57 -55.31 28.51
N SER A 431 -21.42 -55.25 29.19
CA SER A 431 -21.08 -56.23 30.23
C SER A 431 -22.01 -56.11 31.43
N ILE A 432 -22.36 -54.89 31.86
CA ILE A 432 -23.36 -54.64 32.91
C ILE A 432 -24.72 -55.18 32.49
N LEU A 433 -25.12 -55.00 31.23
CA LEU A 433 -26.41 -55.46 30.71
C LEU A 433 -26.48 -57.00 30.63
N LEU A 434 -25.38 -57.66 30.28
CA LEU A 434 -25.26 -59.12 30.34
C LEU A 434 -25.34 -59.65 31.77
N VAL A 435 -24.65 -59.00 32.72
CA VAL A 435 -24.73 -59.34 34.14
C VAL A 435 -26.16 -59.14 34.66
N TYR A 436 -26.81 -58.04 34.27
CA TYR A 436 -28.21 -57.77 34.61
C TYR A 436 -29.14 -58.85 34.06
N ASN A 437 -29.04 -59.19 32.77
CA ASN A 437 -29.87 -60.24 32.17
C ASN A 437 -29.64 -61.61 32.82
N TYR A 438 -28.40 -61.95 33.18
CA TYR A 438 -28.07 -63.22 33.83
C TYR A 438 -28.61 -63.28 35.28
N PHE A 439 -28.51 -62.19 36.04
CA PHE A 439 -28.93 -62.13 37.44
C PHE A 439 -30.28 -61.43 37.68
N HIS A 440 -31.06 -61.16 36.62
CA HIS A 440 -32.27 -60.33 36.66
C HIS A 440 -33.29 -60.84 37.71
N ARG A 441 -33.38 -62.16 37.88
CA ARG A 441 -34.27 -62.79 38.88
C ARG A 441 -33.84 -62.53 40.33
N GLU A 442 -32.55 -62.50 40.60
CA GLU A 442 -31.99 -62.34 41.96
C GLU A 442 -31.87 -60.85 42.34
N ILE A 443 -31.61 -59.98 41.35
CA ILE A 443 -31.67 -58.52 41.49
C ILE A 443 -33.11 -58.07 41.74
N ASN A 444 -34.11 -58.53 40.97
CA ASN A 444 -35.51 -58.15 41.15
C ASN A 444 -36.08 -58.53 42.53
N THR A 445 -35.66 -59.66 43.09
CA THR A 445 -36.11 -60.08 44.42
C THR A 445 -35.47 -59.26 45.53
N SER A 446 -34.26 -58.77 45.31
CA SER A 446 -33.53 -57.89 46.24
C SER A 446 -34.02 -56.44 46.14
N THR A 447 -34.25 -55.91 44.93
CA THR A 447 -34.83 -54.59 44.70
C THR A 447 -36.30 -54.54 45.11
N ALA A 448 -37.07 -55.62 44.97
CA ALA A 448 -38.43 -55.69 45.51
C ALA A 448 -38.45 -55.59 47.04
N LYS A 449 -37.50 -56.22 47.74
CA LYS A 449 -37.36 -56.09 49.21
C LYS A 449 -36.93 -54.69 49.63
N LEU A 450 -36.03 -54.06 48.87
CA LEU A 450 -35.52 -52.72 49.14
C LEU A 450 -36.54 -51.62 48.80
N LEU A 451 -37.29 -51.77 47.70
CA LEU A 451 -38.42 -50.92 47.31
C LEU A 451 -39.63 -51.10 48.25
N LEU A 452 -39.91 -52.31 48.77
CA LEU A 452 -40.91 -52.47 49.83
C LEU A 452 -40.50 -51.75 51.13
N GLY A 453 -39.21 -51.66 51.42
CA GLY A 453 -38.67 -50.92 52.57
C GLY A 453 -38.74 -49.40 52.41
N LEU A 454 -38.69 -48.88 51.18
CA LEU A 454 -38.74 -47.45 50.86
C LEU A 454 -40.17 -46.92 50.57
N VAL A 455 -41.15 -47.78 50.28
CA VAL A 455 -42.57 -47.39 50.10
C VAL A 455 -43.30 -47.33 51.45
N LYS A 456 -43.26 -46.16 52.09
CA LYS A 456 -44.16 -45.78 53.19
C LYS A 456 -45.61 -45.77 52.65
N ARG A 457 -46.40 -46.82 52.92
CA ARG A 457 -47.78 -47.01 52.44
C ARG A 457 -48.68 -45.79 52.73
N ARG A 458 -49.02 -44.98 51.72
CA ARG A 458 -50.06 -43.94 51.84
C ARG A 458 -51.44 -44.60 51.78
N LYS A 459 -52.27 -44.40 52.81
CA LYS A 459 -53.69 -44.80 52.83
C LYS A 459 -54.41 -44.11 51.65
N LYS A 460 -55.07 -44.87 50.78
CA LYS A 460 -55.90 -44.33 49.68
C LYS A 460 -57.16 -43.75 50.29
N ARG A 461 -57.35 -42.43 50.26
CA ARG A 461 -58.60 -41.76 50.65
C ARG A 461 -59.51 -41.69 49.41
N ILE A 462 -60.72 -42.21 49.51
CA ILE A 462 -61.75 -42.08 48.47
C ILE A 462 -62.57 -40.84 48.82
N PHE A 463 -62.71 -39.90 47.89
CA PHE A 463 -63.48 -38.67 48.06
C PHE A 463 -64.74 -38.74 47.20
N LEU A 464 -65.89 -38.30 47.72
CA LEU A 464 -67.06 -38.02 46.87
C LEU A 464 -66.78 -36.78 46.01
N SER A 465 -67.44 -36.70 44.86
CA SER A 465 -67.48 -35.44 44.10
C SER A 465 -68.17 -34.36 44.95
N ASN A 466 -67.82 -33.08 44.75
CA ASN A 466 -68.45 -31.99 45.51
C ASN A 466 -69.97 -31.96 45.31
N GLU A 467 -70.47 -32.24 44.11
CA GLU A 467 -71.91 -32.26 43.82
C GLU A 467 -72.61 -33.39 44.58
N SER A 468 -72.05 -34.61 44.55
CA SER A 468 -72.58 -35.77 45.27
C SER A 468 -72.51 -35.60 46.80
N ALA A 469 -71.46 -34.96 47.31
CA ALA A 469 -71.33 -34.66 48.73
C ALA A 469 -72.39 -33.66 49.20
N THR A 470 -72.72 -32.67 48.38
CA THR A 470 -73.74 -31.67 48.69
C THR A 470 -75.15 -32.28 48.68
N LEU A 471 -75.44 -33.14 47.70
CA LEU A 471 -76.69 -33.91 47.64
C LEU A 471 -76.85 -34.81 48.87
N PHE A 472 -75.81 -35.58 49.21
CA PHE A 472 -75.85 -36.48 50.37
C PHE A 472 -76.06 -35.74 51.70
N VAL A 473 -75.43 -34.57 51.89
CA VAL A 473 -75.65 -33.75 53.08
C VAL A 473 -77.07 -33.19 53.12
N ASN A 474 -77.63 -32.79 51.96
CA ASN A 474 -79.02 -32.33 51.87
C ASN A 474 -80.01 -33.44 52.22
N ASP A 475 -79.83 -34.64 51.65
CA ASP A 475 -80.66 -35.82 51.89
C ASP A 475 -80.64 -36.23 53.39
N ILE A 476 -79.47 -36.20 54.02
CA ILE A 476 -79.34 -36.41 55.48
C ILE A 476 -80.04 -35.30 56.27
N SER A 477 -79.94 -34.04 55.84
CA SER A 477 -80.62 -32.93 56.52
C SER A 477 -82.14 -33.06 56.45
N GLU A 478 -82.68 -33.59 55.35
CA GLU A 478 -84.12 -33.82 55.19
C GLU A 478 -84.62 -34.92 56.13
N ILE A 479 -83.85 -36.00 56.34
CA ILE A 479 -84.18 -37.03 57.35
C ILE A 479 -84.35 -36.43 58.75
N GLY A 480 -83.57 -35.39 59.07
CA GLY A 480 -83.62 -34.67 60.33
C GLY A 480 -84.87 -33.80 60.51
N LYS A 481 -85.51 -33.35 59.41
CA LYS A 481 -86.67 -32.44 59.44
C LYS A 481 -88.03 -33.16 59.52
N ILE A 482 -88.07 -34.45 59.21
CA ILE A 482 -89.32 -35.25 59.20
C ILE A 482 -89.74 -35.60 60.64
N THR A 483 -90.80 -34.94 61.13
CA THR A 483 -91.38 -35.05 62.47
C THR A 483 -92.67 -35.89 62.48
N THR A 484 -92.64 -37.11 61.94
CA THR A 484 -93.83 -38.01 61.90
C THR A 484 -93.52 -39.44 62.38
N LYS A 485 -94.45 -40.00 63.17
CA LYS A 485 -94.37 -41.26 63.96
C LYS A 485 -94.20 -42.57 63.15
N ASN A 486 -94.00 -42.54 61.84
CA ASN A 486 -93.95 -43.76 61.01
C ASN A 486 -92.51 -44.22 60.75
N ILE A 487 -91.97 -44.99 61.70
CA ILE A 487 -90.58 -45.51 61.70
C ILE A 487 -90.24 -46.27 60.41
N LYS A 488 -91.21 -46.99 59.82
CA LYS A 488 -91.00 -47.82 58.63
C LYS A 488 -90.70 -47.00 57.37
N ALA A 489 -91.33 -45.83 57.24
CA ALA A 489 -91.05 -44.93 56.12
C ALA A 489 -89.64 -44.32 56.23
N LYS A 490 -89.22 -43.99 57.46
CA LYS A 490 -87.89 -43.44 57.75
C LYS A 490 -86.78 -44.46 57.49
N SER A 491 -86.97 -45.73 57.86
CA SER A 491 -85.99 -46.78 57.58
C SER A 491 -85.82 -47.04 56.08
N LEU A 492 -86.90 -46.94 55.29
CA LEU A 492 -86.82 -47.09 53.82
C LEU A 492 -86.05 -45.94 53.17
N GLN A 493 -86.27 -44.70 53.59
CA GLN A 493 -85.53 -43.55 53.07
C GLN A 493 -84.04 -43.59 53.44
N ILE A 494 -83.72 -43.94 54.70
CA ILE A 494 -82.33 -44.11 55.15
C ILE A 494 -81.64 -45.21 54.34
N SER A 495 -82.33 -46.32 54.08
CA SER A 495 -81.79 -47.41 53.25
C SER A 495 -81.54 -46.97 51.81
N SER A 496 -82.44 -46.17 51.21
CA SER A 496 -82.26 -45.61 49.86
C SER A 496 -81.02 -44.72 49.78
N ILE A 497 -80.89 -43.76 50.70
CA ILE A 497 -79.76 -42.81 50.73
C ILE A 497 -78.43 -43.54 50.94
N GLY A 498 -78.41 -44.56 51.80
CA GLY A 498 -77.23 -45.41 51.98
C GLY A 498 -76.85 -46.16 50.71
N ARG A 499 -77.83 -46.67 49.95
CA ARG A 499 -77.58 -47.36 48.67
C ARG A 499 -77.02 -46.43 47.60
N ASP A 500 -77.54 -45.21 47.50
CA ASP A 500 -77.06 -44.21 46.54
C ASP A 500 -75.65 -43.76 46.88
N TYR A 501 -75.33 -43.59 48.17
CA TYR A 501 -73.96 -43.32 48.63
C TYR A 501 -72.98 -44.43 48.22
N PHE A 502 -73.33 -45.69 48.46
CA PHE A 502 -72.47 -46.82 48.10
C PHE A 502 -72.35 -46.99 46.59
N SER A 503 -73.43 -46.75 45.85
CA SER A 503 -73.44 -46.72 44.40
C SER A 503 -72.42 -45.71 43.87
N GLU A 504 -72.39 -44.51 44.43
CA GLU A 504 -71.51 -43.45 43.93
C GLU A 504 -70.04 -43.64 44.36
N VAL A 505 -69.79 -44.05 45.60
CA VAL A 505 -68.44 -44.25 46.15
C VAL A 505 -67.75 -45.48 45.55
N PHE A 506 -68.49 -46.56 45.34
CA PHE A 506 -67.95 -47.83 44.86
C PHE A 506 -68.32 -48.18 43.42
N LYS A 507 -69.09 -47.32 42.73
CA LYS A 507 -69.55 -47.51 41.35
C LYS A 507 -70.29 -48.85 41.17
N ILE A 508 -71.26 -49.09 42.05
CA ILE A 508 -72.14 -50.27 42.09
C ILE A 508 -73.56 -49.84 41.65
N PRO A 509 -74.37 -50.67 40.97
CA PRO A 509 -75.78 -50.33 40.72
C PRO A 509 -76.53 -50.00 42.02
N SER A 510 -77.49 -49.06 42.02
CA SER A 510 -78.22 -48.62 43.23
C SER A 510 -79.09 -49.71 43.87
N ILE A 511 -79.41 -50.76 43.12
CA ILE A 511 -80.05 -51.98 43.61
C ILE A 511 -78.99 -53.08 43.62
N PHE A 512 -78.56 -53.48 44.82
CA PHE A 512 -77.59 -54.54 45.05
C PHE A 512 -78.03 -55.43 46.21
N ASP A 513 -77.63 -56.70 46.18
CA ASP A 513 -77.74 -57.60 47.34
C ASP A 513 -76.49 -57.52 48.24
N GLU A 514 -76.57 -58.10 49.44
CA GLU A 514 -75.50 -58.04 50.44
C GLU A 514 -74.21 -58.72 49.96
N ILE A 515 -74.34 -59.79 49.16
CA ILE A 515 -73.21 -60.59 48.68
C ILE A 515 -72.42 -59.80 47.62
N GLU A 516 -73.12 -59.13 46.70
CA GLU A 516 -72.51 -58.31 45.64
C GLU A 516 -71.74 -57.11 46.22
N LEU A 517 -72.27 -56.49 47.28
CA LEU A 517 -71.58 -55.39 47.98
C LEU A 517 -70.28 -55.87 48.64
N VAL A 518 -70.33 -56.98 49.38
CA VAL A 518 -69.17 -57.54 50.08
C VAL A 518 -68.08 -58.00 49.10
N GLU A 519 -68.45 -58.60 47.97
CA GLU A 519 -67.48 -59.02 46.94
C GLU A 519 -66.73 -57.82 46.34
N LYS A 520 -67.44 -56.72 46.02
CA LYS A 520 -66.81 -55.52 45.46
C LYS A 520 -65.95 -54.77 46.47
N ILE A 521 -66.37 -54.68 47.74
CA ILE A 521 -65.55 -54.09 48.81
C ILE A 521 -64.25 -54.88 49.01
N ASN A 522 -64.33 -56.22 49.00
CA ASN A 522 -63.15 -57.08 49.13
C ASN A 522 -62.16 -56.92 47.96
N LYS A 523 -62.65 -56.76 46.72
CA LYS A 523 -61.79 -56.47 45.55
C LYS A 523 -61.05 -55.15 45.68
N LEU A 524 -61.62 -54.14 46.34
CA LEU A 524 -60.98 -52.84 46.56
C LEU A 524 -59.89 -52.85 47.64
N ARG A 525 -59.65 -54.00 48.29
CA ARG A 525 -58.64 -54.19 49.35
C ARG A 525 -58.70 -53.12 50.44
N ILE A 526 -59.92 -52.70 50.79
CA ILE A 526 -60.16 -51.90 51.99
C ILE A 526 -59.99 -52.86 53.15
N LYS A 527 -58.83 -52.82 53.82
CA LYS A 527 -58.63 -53.56 55.06
C LYS A 527 -59.63 -53.05 56.10
N GLU A 528 -60.38 -53.99 56.67
CA GLU A 528 -61.45 -53.86 57.66
C GLU A 528 -61.37 -52.62 58.55
N PRO A 529 -62.50 -51.89 58.64
CA PRO A 529 -63.17 -51.78 59.94
C PRO A 529 -64.71 -51.89 59.82
N LEU A 530 -65.23 -52.77 58.95
CA LEU A 530 -66.69 -52.93 58.77
C LEU A 530 -67.31 -54.09 59.57
N ASN A 531 -66.51 -54.95 60.20
CA ASN A 531 -67.00 -55.94 61.17
C ASN A 531 -67.34 -55.35 62.55
N ASP A 532 -67.05 -54.07 62.79
CA ASP A 532 -67.35 -53.38 64.06
C ASP A 532 -68.56 -52.41 63.96
N ILE A 533 -69.25 -52.36 62.81
CA ILE A 533 -70.36 -51.40 62.56
C ILE A 533 -71.70 -52.09 62.22
N PHE A 534 -71.76 -53.42 62.12
CA PHE A 534 -73.01 -54.19 61.98
C PHE A 534 -73.21 -55.18 63.11
#